data_AF-A0A8T4TRE3-F1
#
_entry.id   AF-A0A8T4TRE3-F1
#
_cell.length_a   1.000
_cell.length_b   1.000
_cell.length_c   1.000
_cell.angle_alpha   90.00
_cell.angle_beta   90.00
_cell.angle_gamma   90.00
#
_symmetry.space_group_name_H-M   'P 1'
#
loop_
_entity.id
_entity.type
_entity.pdbx_description
1 polymer ?
#
loop_
_entity_poly.entity_id
_entity_poly.type
_entity_poly.pdbx_seq_one_letter_code
_entity_poly.pdbx_strand_id
1 'polypeptide(L)' 'MFNLLKRKDPVCGMTEKKEKGFEKNGKWFCSKDCLNKFEKEAKSEHHHSHHGCCL' A
#
# COMPACT_ATOMS: atom_id res chain seq x y z
N MET A 1 2.85 21.96 19.71
CA MET A 1 3.60 21.20 18.69
C MET A 1 2.78 19.97 18.29
N PHE A 2 2.11 19.97 17.14
CA PHE A 2 1.25 18.85 16.72
C PHE A 2 1.96 18.03 15.64
N ASN A 3 2.78 17.06 16.08
CA ASN A 3 3.44 16.15 15.16
C ASN A 3 2.43 15.13 14.64
N LEU A 4 1.91 15.49 13.47
CA LEU A 4 0.97 14.81 12.61
C LEU A 4 1.10 13.28 12.64
N LEU A 5 -0.02 12.62 12.93
CA LEU A 5 -0.27 11.18 12.77
C LEU A 5 -0.09 10.77 11.30
N LYS A 6 1.14 10.74 10.80
CA LYS A 6 1.48 10.32 9.45
C LYS A 6 1.74 8.81 9.48
N ARG A 7 0.97 8.05 8.69
CA ARG A 7 1.15 6.61 8.52
C ARG A 7 1.70 6.36 7.12
N LYS A 8 2.66 5.44 7.02
CA LYS A 8 3.26 5.02 5.76
C LYS A 8 2.46 3.84 5.21
N ASP A 9 2.00 3.97 3.98
CA ASP A 9 1.35 2.88 3.25
C ASP A 9 2.40 1.79 2.90
N PRO A 10 2.15 0.52 3.24
CA PRO A 10 3.11 -0.57 2.98
C PRO A 10 3.15 -1.04 1.52
N VAL A 11 2.22 -0.62 0.68
CA VAL A 11 2.09 -1.01 -0.74
C VAL A 11 2.78 0.00 -1.64
N CYS A 12 2.45 1.28 -1.50
CA CYS A 12 3.03 2.33 -2.35
C CYS A 12 4.14 3.14 -1.65
N GLY A 13 4.30 3.00 -0.33
CA GLY A 13 5.27 3.78 0.44
C GLY A 13 4.84 5.23 0.69
N MET A 14 3.65 5.63 0.24
CA MET A 14 3.13 6.98 0.41
C MET A 14 2.85 7.27 1.88
N THR A 15 3.25 8.45 2.35
CA THR A 15 3.08 8.87 3.74
C THR A 15 2.06 9.99 3.81
N GLU A 16 0.87 9.70 4.35
CA GLU A 16 -0.23 10.68 4.45
C GLU A 16 -0.77 10.79 5.88
N LYS A 17 -1.59 11.82 6.13
CA LYS A 17 -2.27 12.02 7.41
C LYS A 17 -3.30 10.89 7.61
N LYS A 18 -3.27 10.25 8.78
CA LYS A 18 -4.16 9.13 9.13
C LYS A 18 -5.67 9.46 8.99
N GLU A 19 -6.03 10.75 8.99
CA GLU A 19 -7.39 11.26 8.90
C GLU A 19 -8.17 10.79 7.66
N LYS A 20 -7.50 10.41 6.56
CA LYS A 20 -8.15 10.00 5.30
C LYS A 20 -7.56 8.72 4.68
N GLY A 21 -7.57 7.61 5.42
CA GLY A 21 -7.16 6.32 4.87
C GLY A 21 -7.99 5.13 5.34
N PHE A 22 -7.70 3.96 4.77
CA PHE A 22 -8.39 2.70 5.05
C PHE A 22 -7.53 1.87 6.01
N GLU A 23 -8.13 1.39 7.11
CA GLU A 23 -7.45 0.48 8.04
C GLU A 23 -8.00 -0.94 7.86
N LYS A 24 -7.10 -1.91 7.63
CA LYS A 24 -7.46 -3.33 7.51
C LYS A 24 -6.40 -4.17 8.22
N ASN A 25 -6.83 -5.06 9.10
CA ASN A 25 -5.96 -5.99 9.82
C ASN A 25 -4.81 -5.27 10.58
N GLY A 26 -5.06 -4.07 11.11
CA GLY A 26 -4.06 -3.23 11.80
C GLY A 26 -3.08 -2.47 10.88
N LYS A 27 -3.19 -2.63 9.56
CA LYS A 27 -2.42 -1.88 8.56
C LYS A 27 -3.24 -0.72 8.00
N TRP A 28 -2.57 0.41 7.76
CA TRP A 28 -3.18 1.61 7.19
C TRP A 28 -2.79 1.72 5.71
N PHE A 29 -3.77 2.06 4.88
CA PHE A 29 -3.63 2.21 3.44
C PHE A 29 -4.12 3.58 3.00
N CYS A 30 -3.38 4.22 2.09
CA CYS A 30 -3.74 5.55 1.59
C CYS A 30 -5.00 5.53 0.70
N SER A 31 -5.37 4.37 0.17
CA SER A 31 -6.50 4.21 -0.76
C SER A 31 -7.02 2.78 -0.79
N LYS A 32 -8.26 2.60 -1.28
CA LYS A 32 -8.84 1.27 -1.52
C LYS A 32 -8.02 0.44 -2.51
N ASP A 33 -7.36 1.10 -3.46
CA ASP A 33 -6.49 0.45 -4.43
C ASP A 33 -5.28 -0.23 -3.77
N CYS A 34 -4.63 0.45 -2.83
CA CYS A 34 -3.52 -0.11 -2.05
C CYS A 34 -4.01 -1.27 -1.18
N LEU A 35 -5.18 -1.13 -0.54
CA LEU A 35 -5.79 -2.24 0.20
C LEU A 35 -6.03 -3.46 -0.70
N ASN A 36 -6.63 -3.28 -1.88
CA ASN A 36 -6.93 -4.36 -2.81
C ASN A 36 -5.66 -5.01 -3.36
N LYS A 37 -4.63 -4.22 -3.70
CA LYS A 37 -3.29 -4.72 -4.06
C LYS A 37 -2.71 -5.54 -2.92
N PHE A 38 -2.76 -5.06 -1.68
CA PHE A 38 -2.28 -5.81 -0.52
C PHE A 38 -3.00 -7.16 -0.35
N GLU A 39 -4.32 -7.19 -0.50
CA GLU A 39 -5.11 -8.43 -0.41
C GLU A 39 -4.86 -9.38 -1.59
N LYS A 40 -4.54 -8.86 -2.78
CA LYS A 40 -4.17 -9.66 -3.96
C LYS A 40 -2.75 -10.21 -3.84
N GLU A 41 -1.77 -9.37 -3.52
CA GLU A 41 -0.36 -9.75 -3.33
C GLU A 41 -0.22 -10.78 -2.19
N ALA A 42 -0.98 -10.63 -1.10
CA ALA A 42 -1.02 -11.62 -0.02
C ALA A 42 -1.53 -13.01 -0.46
N LYS A 43 -2.19 -13.11 -1.63
CA LYS A 43 -2.67 -14.36 -2.22
C LYS A 43 -1.85 -14.82 -3.42
N SER A 44 -0.88 -14.02 -3.87
CA SER A 44 -0.04 -14.32 -5.02
C SER A 44 1.43 -14.14 -4.66
N GLU A 45 1.98 -15.06 -3.86
CA GLU A 45 3.40 -15.36 -4.02
C GLU A 45 3.61 -15.81 -5.47
N HIS A 46 4.57 -15.18 -6.15
CA HIS A 46 4.96 -15.38 -7.55
C HIS A 46 4.03 -14.75 -8.60
N HIS A 47 4.47 -13.63 -9.17
CA HIS A 47 4.81 -13.49 -10.59
C HIS A 47 5.26 -12.05 -10.84
N HIS A 48 6.47 -11.70 -10.37
CA HIS A 48 7.28 -10.73 -11.08
C HIS A 48 7.64 -11.37 -12.43
N SER A 49 6.76 -11.20 -13.43
CA SER A 49 7.18 -11.35 -14.81
C SER A 49 8.22 -10.26 -15.06
N HIS A 50 9.47 -10.72 -15.01
CA HIS A 50 10.65 -10.06 -15.53
C HIS A 50 10.31 -9.18 -16.74
N HIS A 51 10.76 -7.93 -16.67
CA HIS A 51 11.37 -7.18 -17.76
C HIS A 51 11.07 -7.71 -19.18
N GLY A 52 9.92 -7.31 -19.72
CA GLY A 52 9.62 -7.39 -21.15
C GLY A 52 9.75 -6.02 -21.83
N CYS A 53 10.86 -5.32 -21.59
CA CYS A 53 11.29 -4.24 -22.48
C CYS A 53 12.46 -4.81 -23.29
N CYS A 54 12.17 -5.40 -24.45
CA CYS A 54 13.19 -5.69 -25.45
C CYS A 54 12.58 -5.74 -26.84
N LEU A 55 13.08 -4.80 -27.67
CA LEU A 55 12.96 -4.61 -29.12
C LEU A 55 11.63 -4.13 -29.70
#